data_AF-A0A9E9NJ82-F1
#
_entry.id   AF-A0A9E9NJ82-F1
#
_cell.length_a   1.000
_cell.length_b   1.000
_cell.length_c   1.000
_cell.angle_alpha   90.00
_cell.angle_beta   90.00
_cell.angle_gamma   90.00
#
_symmetry.space_group_name_H-M   'P 1'
#
loop_
_entity.id
_entity.type
_entity.pdbx_description
1 polymer ?
#
loop_
_entity_poly.entity_id
_entity_poly.type
_entity_poly.pdbx_seq_one_letter_code
_entity_poly.pdbx_strand_id
1 'polypeptide(L)'
;MALVPLNQTWLPFESLGEKELLDTLTMQNRSFIKCLRYNLSPKSPIANVLLTDTNPPTAFYLINDQTEDSYITEAKELIASSEFTSILVNVDRDVVDIPPPENKPLLGYNNHTDTAVNS
;
A
#
# COMPACT_ATOMS: atom_id res chain seq x y z
N MET A 1 2.76 16.01 -8.09
CA MET A 1 1.69 15.00 -7.97
C MET A 1 0.88 15.00 -9.25
N ALA A 2 0.55 13.82 -9.79
CA ALA A 2 -0.35 13.67 -10.94
C ALA A 2 -1.67 13.06 -10.44
N LEU A 3 -2.80 13.58 -10.93
CA LEU A 3 -4.13 13.04 -10.65
C LEU A 3 -4.54 12.17 -11.84
N VAL A 4 -4.72 10.87 -11.61
CA VAL A 4 -5.16 9.93 -12.63
C VAL A 4 -6.55 9.42 -12.26
N PRO A 5 -7.58 9.59 -13.10
CA PRO A 5 -8.87 8.97 -12.87
C PRO A 5 -8.74 7.45 -13.06
N LEU A 6 -8.90 6.70 -11.97
CA LEU A 6 -8.87 5.24 -12.00
C LEU A 6 -10.29 4.70 -11.91
N ASN A 7 -10.58 3.62 -12.65
CA ASN A 7 -11.75 2.78 -12.39
C ASN A 7 -11.33 1.61 -11.48
N GLN A 8 -12.28 0.82 -10.95
CA GLN A 8 -12.00 -0.32 -10.05
C GLN A 8 -11.06 -1.39 -10.63
N THR A 9 -10.65 -1.27 -11.90
CA THR A 9 -9.98 -2.32 -12.66
C THR A 9 -8.56 -1.95 -13.06
N TRP A 10 -8.08 -0.73 -12.77
CA TRP A 10 -6.80 -0.30 -13.33
C TRP A 10 -5.90 0.45 -12.34
N LEU A 11 -4.98 -0.31 -11.72
CA LEU A 11 -3.74 0.19 -11.12
C LEU A 11 -2.57 -0.49 -11.83
N PRO A 12 -1.50 0.24 -12.21
CA PRO A 12 -0.29 -0.39 -12.75
C PRO A 12 0.41 -1.20 -11.67
N PHE A 13 0.82 -2.42 -12.02
CA PHE A 13 1.60 -3.33 -11.18
C PHE A 13 2.76 -3.91 -12.00
N GLU A 14 3.87 -4.18 -11.33
CA GLU A 14 5.12 -4.69 -11.89
C GLU A 14 5.33 -6.17 -11.57
N SER A 15 4.59 -6.72 -10.60
CA SER A 15 4.66 -8.13 -10.20
C SER A 15 3.32 -8.64 -9.68
N LEU A 16 3.19 -9.98 -9.58
CA LEU A 16 2.00 -10.61 -9.02
C LEU A 16 1.81 -10.27 -7.53
N GLY A 17 2.88 -10.33 -6.73
CA GLY A 17 2.80 -9.98 -5.31
C GLY A 17 2.39 -8.52 -5.07
N GLU A 18 2.80 -7.61 -5.96
CA GLU A 18 2.32 -6.22 -5.92
C GLU A 18 0.83 -6.12 -6.27
N LYS A 19 0.37 -6.84 -7.29
CA LYS A 19 -1.05 -6.87 -7.64
C LYS A 19 -1.90 -7.35 -6.45
N GLU A 20 -1.49 -8.42 -5.77
CA GLU A 20 -2.21 -8.98 -4.62
C GLU A 20 -2.28 -7.99 -3.45
N LEU A 21 -1.19 -7.27 -3.18
CA LEU A 21 -1.17 -6.18 -2.20
C LEU A 21 -2.15 -5.07 -2.59
N LEU A 22 -2.11 -4.60 -3.84
CA LEU A 22 -2.98 -3.53 -4.32
C LEU A 22 -4.46 -3.93 -4.28
N ASP A 23 -4.79 -5.17 -4.66
CA ASP A 23 -6.14 -5.71 -4.58
C ASP A 23 -6.62 -5.73 -3.12
N THR A 24 -5.77 -6.18 -2.19
CA THR A 24 -6.07 -6.20 -0.75
C THR A 24 -6.33 -4.80 -0.20
N LEU A 25 -5.46 -3.83 -0.51
CA LEU A 25 -5.59 -2.45 -0.07
C LEU A 25 -6.83 -1.77 -0.65
N THR A 26 -7.15 -2.05 -1.92
CA THR A 26 -8.35 -1.52 -2.59
C THR A 26 -9.62 -2.11 -1.98
N MET A 27 -9.66 -3.42 -1.73
CA MET A 27 -10.79 -4.08 -1.08
C MET A 27 -11.02 -3.57 0.34
N GLN A 28 -9.96 -3.20 1.05
CA GLN A 28 -10.00 -2.61 2.38
C GLN A 28 -10.28 -1.09 2.39
N ASN A 29 -10.49 -0.44 1.22
CA ASN A 29 -10.64 1.01 1.07
C ASN A 29 -9.53 1.82 1.76
N ARG A 30 -8.29 1.34 1.69
CA ARG A 30 -7.12 2.00 2.29
C ARG A 30 -6.74 3.24 1.51
N SER A 31 -6.23 4.25 2.20
CA SER A 31 -5.62 5.42 1.54
C SER A 31 -4.14 5.18 1.36
N PHE A 32 -3.67 5.19 0.11
CA PHE A 32 -2.28 4.94 -0.23
C PHE A 32 -1.84 5.68 -1.49
N ILE A 33 -0.53 5.82 -1.64
CA ILE A 33 0.11 6.31 -2.86
C ILE A 33 0.80 5.13 -3.54
N LYS A 34 0.45 4.85 -4.79
CA LYS A 34 1.23 3.95 -5.65
C LYS A 34 2.47 4.71 -6.14
N CYS A 35 3.64 4.19 -5.78
CA CYS A 35 4.91 4.72 -6.27
C CYS A 35 5.20 4.10 -7.65
N LEU A 36 5.54 4.94 -8.62
CA LEU A 36 5.79 4.55 -10.00
C LEU A 36 7.23 4.86 -10.40
N ARG A 37 7.85 3.94 -11.15
CA ARG A 37 9.22 4.07 -11.65
C ARG A 37 9.31 4.99 -12.87
N TYR A 38 8.94 6.26 -12.72
CA TYR A 38 9.15 7.23 -13.81
C TYR A 38 10.63 7.54 -13.94
N ASN A 39 11.25 7.08 -15.03
CA ASN A 39 12.66 7.31 -15.35
C ASN A 39 13.66 6.71 -14.33
N LEU A 40 13.21 5.76 -13.51
CA LEU A 40 14.03 5.03 -12.56
C LEU A 40 14.46 3.68 -13.16
N SER A 41 15.71 3.28 -12.95
CA SER A 41 16.18 1.95 -13.37
C SER A 41 15.36 0.85 -12.67
N PRO A 42 15.05 -0.27 -13.34
CA PRO A 42 14.44 -1.44 -12.69
C PRO A 42 15.28 -1.97 -11.52
N LYS A 43 16.59 -1.72 -11.54
CA LYS A 43 17.54 -2.16 -10.50
C LYS A 43 17.60 -1.24 -9.29
N SER A 44 17.07 -0.03 -9.36
CA SER A 44 17.08 0.90 -8.24
C SER A 44 15.87 0.67 -7.36
N PRO A 45 16.01 0.51 -6.04
CA PRO A 45 14.87 0.28 -5.17
C PRO A 45 13.95 1.50 -5.08
N ILE A 46 12.64 1.24 -5.08
CA ILE A 46 11.57 2.19 -4.80
C ILE A 46 10.51 1.47 -3.96
N ALA A 47 9.85 2.18 -3.06
CA ALA A 47 8.65 1.63 -2.43
C ALA A 47 7.63 1.28 -3.52
N ASN A 48 6.92 0.17 -3.37
CA ASN A 48 5.81 -0.19 -4.24
C ASN A 48 4.58 0.66 -3.91
N VAL A 49 4.33 0.84 -2.61
CA VAL A 49 3.17 1.55 -2.06
C VAL A 49 3.59 2.31 -0.80
N LEU A 50 3.02 3.49 -0.58
CA LEU A 50 3.09 4.21 0.69
C LEU A 50 1.68 4.34 1.28
N LEU A 51 1.41 3.69 2.41
CA LEU A 51 0.16 3.83 3.15
C LEU A 51 0.12 5.19 3.85
N THR A 52 -0.82 6.03 3.43
CA THR A 52 -0.99 7.38 3.97
C THR A 52 -2.02 7.46 5.08
N ASP A 53 -2.74 6.35 5.32
CA ASP A 53 -3.65 6.19 6.46
C ASP A 53 -2.99 5.60 7.71
N THR A 54 -1.65 5.58 7.76
CA THR A 54 -0.85 5.17 8.92
C THR A 54 0.00 6.34 9.39
N ASN A 55 0.35 6.34 10.68
CA ASN A 55 1.18 7.37 11.27
C ASN A 55 2.28 6.76 12.16
N PRO A 56 3.57 6.95 11.81
CA PRO A 56 4.03 7.59 10.57
C PRO A 56 3.62 6.80 9.31
N PRO A 57 3.57 7.42 8.11
CA PRO A 57 3.23 6.74 6.87
C PRO A 57 4.13 5.50 6.64
N THR A 58 3.52 4.42 6.13
CA THR A 58 4.19 3.12 6.01
C THR A 58 4.50 2.76 4.57
N ALA A 59 5.77 2.65 4.21
CA ALA A 59 6.24 2.27 2.88
C ALA A 59 6.40 0.74 2.77
N PHE A 60 5.93 0.15 1.67
CA PHE A 60 6.10 -1.26 1.35
C PHE A 60 7.14 -1.43 0.24
N TYR A 61 8.11 -2.30 0.48
CA TYR A 61 9.09 -2.75 -0.51
C TYR A 61 8.89 -4.26 -0.70
N LEU A 62 8.48 -4.66 -1.89
CA LEU A 62 8.25 -6.06 -2.24
C LEU A 62 9.45 -6.62 -2.98
N ILE A 63 9.97 -7.73 -2.48
CA ILE A 63 11.03 -8.53 -3.10
C ILE A 63 10.53 -9.96 -3.28
N ASN A 64 11.24 -10.74 -4.09
CA ASN A 64 10.99 -12.15 -4.32
C ASN A 64 12.32 -12.93 -4.26
N ASP A 65 12.26 -14.25 -4.40
CA ASP A 65 13.45 -15.10 -4.33
C ASP A 65 14.45 -14.89 -5.47
N GLN A 66 14.04 -14.20 -6.53
CA GLN A 66 14.89 -13.86 -7.69
C GLN A 66 15.46 -12.44 -7.60
N THR A 67 15.14 -11.70 -6.54
CA THR A 67 15.62 -10.32 -6.37
C THR A 67 17.12 -10.33 -6.05
N GLU A 68 17.90 -9.53 -6.78
CA GLU A 68 19.35 -9.44 -6.59
C GLU A 68 19.69 -8.92 -5.18
N ASP A 69 20.73 -9.48 -4.55
CA ASP A 69 21.19 -9.05 -3.21
C ASP A 69 21.61 -7.57 -3.16
N SER A 70 22.11 -7.04 -4.29
CA SER A 70 22.43 -5.62 -4.47
C SER A 70 21.19 -4.73 -4.27
N TYR A 71 20.06 -5.10 -4.89
CA TYR A 71 18.79 -4.41 -4.74
C TYR A 71 18.32 -4.41 -3.28
N ILE A 72 18.39 -5.57 -2.62
CA ILE A 72 17.97 -5.72 -1.22
C ILE A 72 18.84 -4.86 -0.30
N THR A 73 20.15 -4.80 -0.57
CA THR A 73 21.10 -3.99 0.20
C THR A 73 20.81 -2.50 0.04
N GLU A 74 20.69 -2.02 -1.20
CA GLU A 74 20.32 -0.63 -1.50
C GLU A 74 18.95 -0.26 -0.88
N ALA A 75 17.97 -1.17 -0.92
CA ALA A 75 16.66 -0.93 -0.33
C ALA A 75 16.76 -0.75 1.19
N LYS A 76 17.55 -1.58 1.87
CA LYS A 76 17.78 -1.47 3.32
C LYS A 76 18.50 -0.16 3.69
N GLU A 77 19.46 0.28 2.88
CA GLU A 77 20.13 1.57 3.08
C GLU A 77 19.15 2.74 2.92
N LEU A 78 18.33 2.73 1.87
CA LEU A 78 17.28 3.74 1.67
C LEU A 78 16.31 3.78 2.85
N ILE A 79 15.82 2.61 3.28
CA ILE A 79 14.92 2.47 4.43
C ILE A 79 15.54 3.05 5.69
N ALA A 80 16.80 2.72 5.98
CA ALA A 80 17.51 3.21 7.17
C ALA A 80 17.71 4.73 7.18
N SER A 81 17.76 5.36 5.99
CA SER A 81 17.88 6.81 5.83
C SER A 81 16.52 7.54 5.73
N SER A 82 15.41 6.82 5.73
CA SER A 82 14.07 7.36 5.54
C SER A 82 13.39 7.76 6.86
N GLU A 83 12.49 8.74 6.80
CA GLU A 83 11.61 9.13 7.91
C GLU A 83 10.34 8.27 8.00
N PHE A 84 10.10 7.40 7.01
CA PHE A 84 8.92 6.54 6.96
C PHE A 84 9.17 5.20 7.66
N THR A 85 8.15 4.70 8.38
CA THR A 85 8.11 3.29 8.73
C THR A 85 8.11 2.49 7.43
N SER A 86 8.99 1.51 7.29
CA SER A 86 9.11 0.74 6.05
C SER A 86 9.09 -0.74 6.33
N ILE A 87 8.40 -1.49 5.47
CA ILE A 87 8.27 -2.93 5.53
C ILE A 87 8.85 -3.51 4.25
N LEU A 88 9.93 -4.27 4.38
CA LEU A 88 10.52 -5.06 3.30
C LEU A 88 10.01 -6.49 3.42
N VAL A 89 9.27 -6.97 2.42
CA VAL A 89 8.61 -8.29 2.45
C VAL A 89 9.04 -9.13 1.27
N ASN A 90 9.40 -10.39 1.52
CA ASN A 90 9.56 -11.37 0.45
C ASN A 90 8.21 -12.05 0.14
N VAL A 91 7.63 -11.74 -1.02
CA VAL A 91 6.29 -12.21 -1.40
C VAL A 91 6.19 -13.72 -1.63
N ASP A 92 7.33 -14.42 -1.84
CA ASP A 92 7.35 -15.87 -2.04
C ASP A 92 7.37 -16.64 -0.71
N ARG A 93 7.75 -15.99 0.40
CA ARG A 93 8.01 -16.65 1.68
C ARG A 93 7.18 -16.11 2.83
N ASP A 94 6.88 -14.82 2.80
CA ASP A 94 6.31 -14.08 3.92
C ASP A 94 4.88 -13.66 3.62
N VAL A 95 4.06 -13.59 4.68
CA VAL A 95 2.74 -12.98 4.60
C VAL A 95 2.90 -11.47 4.77
N VAL A 96 2.28 -10.70 3.87
CA VAL A 96 2.30 -9.23 3.94
C VAL A 96 1.42 -8.78 5.11
N ASP A 97 2.04 -8.39 6.22
CA ASP A 97 1.33 -7.80 7.36
C ASP A 97 1.03 -6.31 7.10
N ILE A 98 -0.26 -5.98 7.02
CA ILE A 98 -0.73 -4.63 6.71
C ILE A 98 -1.15 -3.97 8.02
N PRO A 99 -0.45 -2.91 8.48
CA PRO A 99 -0.81 -2.24 9.72
C PRO A 99 -2.24 -1.65 9.64
N PRO A 100 -2.99 -1.62 10.75
CA PRO A 100 -4.33 -1.05 10.77
C PRO A 100 -4.28 0.45 10.45
N PRO A 101 -5.32 1.02 9.80
CA PRO A 101 -5.38 2.45 9.55
C PRO A 101 -5.54 3.22 10.87
N GLU A 102 -4.86 4.36 11.00
CA GLU A 102 -4.95 5.26 12.15
C GLU A 102 -6.37 5.82 12.30
N ASN A 103 -6.99 6.19 11.17
CA ASN A 103 -8.39 6.61 11.12
C ASN A 103 -9.25 5.48 10.55
N LYS A 104 -10.04 4.82 11.42
CA LYS A 104 -11.19 4.06 10.93
C LYS A 104 -12.11 5.01 10.16
N PRO A 105 -12.61 4.64 8.97
CA PRO A 105 -13.64 5.43 8.33
C PRO A 105 -14.78 5.64 9.34
N LEU A 106 -15.27 6.88 9.44
CA LEU A 106 -16.44 7.21 10.26
C LEU A 106 -17.64 6.46 9.68
N LEU A 107 -17.87 5.22 10.11
CA LEU A 107 -19.15 4.53 9.91
C LEU A 107 -20.17 5.17 10.85
N GLY A 108 -20.65 6.34 10.42
CA GLY A 108 -21.64 7.16 11.10
C GLY A 108 -22.49 7.92 10.10
N TYR A 109 -23.11 7.22 9.15
CA TYR A 109 -24.31 7.74 8.50
C TYR A 109 -25.52 7.35 9.35
N ASN A 110 -26.13 8.37 9.95
CA ASN A 110 -27.20 8.27 10.92
C ASN A 110 -28.48 7.64 10.36
N ASN A 111 -29.09 6.82 11.23
CA ASN A 111 -30.52 6.64 11.50
C ASN A 111 -31.44 6.31 10.33
N HIS A 112 -31.90 5.06 10.32
CA HIS A 112 -33.15 4.66 9.68
C HIS A 112 -34.25 5.63 10.10
N THR A 113 -34.83 6.34 9.14
CA THR A 113 -36.24 6.68 9.20
C THR A 113 -37.01 5.37 9.19
N ASP A 114 -37.60 4.98 10.32
CA ASP A 114 -38.87 4.29 10.22
C ASP A 114 -39.82 4.72 11.33
N THR A 115 -40.98 5.14 10.85
CA THR A 115 -42.10 5.63 11.64
C THR A 115 -42.89 4.41 12.06
N ALA A 116 -43.05 4.16 13.36
CA ALA A 116 -44.10 3.27 13.83
C ALA A 116 -44.69 3.83 15.13
N VAL A 117 -45.86 4.44 14.94
CA VAL A 117 -46.95 4.60 15.91
C VAL A 117 -47.01 3.40 16.86
N ASN A 118 -47.06 3.67 18.17
CA ASN A 118 -47.71 2.90 19.26
C ASN A 118 -47.13 3.40 20.61
N SER A 119 -47.88 3.81 21.62
CA SER A 119 -49.32 3.89 21.90
C SER A 119 -49.52 4.97 22.98
#